data_AF-A0A9P7F1K5-F1
#
_entry.id   AF-A0A9P7F1K5-F1
#
_cell.length_a   1.000
_cell.length_b   1.000
_cell.length_c   1.000
_cell.angle_alpha   90.00
_cell.angle_beta   90.00
_cell.angle_gamma   90.00
#
_symmetry.space_group_name_H-M   'P 1'
#
loop_
_entity.id
_entity.type
_entity.pdbx_description
1 polymer ?
#
loop_
_entity_poly.entity_id
_entity_poly.type
_entity_poly.pdbx_seq_one_letter_code
_entity_poly.pdbx_strand_id
1 'polypeptide(L)'
;MPDELVVECSIHLDGVPLKDMRSFKCGHGFCNTCIENLFQAGPPPFKCPTCRKRIQRKDAFQIFLNPHRSLTQPGTQSPRRDSAVDIDFTLSDDPDSTIEHVSSLRKKTRENTAELQRLNKRLEQLRRNLSSANKERDELDDQHQELQREYDLLQAQHADLKSTCTTHENERRKVERSIAVLQKKYEVAESAEQTWRENCKTAQRDARNARKEKEELDKGMKELAERTREFEHRAHRNKVAHDKYKGKYEALKEENARLQKIQQTVEIPEEQSLLVVDRNAPDRLERAFDEDWLDDVCEVRGDNLDDIDSDYGNESSKENEDEGPSRGVTWLRGRRATESMDDRERPLPEDRPYRPYSVQSRSPINYTGQKAAKTNKRKNEGDAIMGARPSKVVKVSLQPTRPTKGKGRATEERGDARLLPSPMQMPGSPLRKAPASKSKTDFPIKLDPMGRLVGTAVLGSRRKFDKNS
;
A
#
# COMPACT_ATOMS: atom_id res chain seq x y z
N MET A 1 37.54 -90.75 -20.62
CA MET A 1 36.17 -90.25 -20.82
C MET A 1 36.22 -88.75 -20.58
N PRO A 2 35.77 -87.89 -21.51
CA PRO A 2 35.71 -86.45 -21.24
C PRO A 2 34.72 -86.19 -20.11
N ASP A 3 35.13 -85.43 -19.09
CA ASP A 3 34.27 -85.05 -17.96
C ASP A 3 33.05 -84.29 -18.48
N GLU A 4 31.86 -84.87 -18.31
CA GLU A 4 30.62 -84.24 -18.73
C GLU A 4 30.28 -83.09 -17.78
N LEU A 5 30.11 -81.87 -18.32
CA LEU A 5 29.81 -80.70 -17.49
C LEU A 5 28.44 -80.88 -16.83
N VAL A 6 28.42 -80.83 -15.49
CA VAL A 6 27.20 -80.95 -14.67
C VAL A 6 26.75 -79.55 -14.22
N VAL A 7 25.46 -79.26 -14.38
CA VAL A 7 24.81 -78.00 -13.95
C VAL A 7 23.68 -78.32 -12.99
N GLU A 8 23.54 -77.53 -11.92
CA GLU A 8 22.48 -77.72 -10.92
C GLU A 8 21.10 -77.28 -11.46
N CYS A 9 20.08 -78.13 -11.31
CA CYS A 9 18.72 -77.79 -11.71
C CYS A 9 17.99 -77.02 -10.60
N SER A 10 17.44 -75.84 -10.89
CA SER A 10 16.74 -75.02 -9.89
C SER A 10 15.41 -75.57 -9.35
N ILE A 11 14.93 -76.73 -9.84
CA ILE A 11 13.68 -77.36 -9.34
C ILE A 11 13.99 -78.42 -8.28
N HIS A 12 14.93 -79.32 -8.55
CA HIS A 12 15.27 -80.43 -7.65
C HIS A 12 16.63 -80.26 -6.95
N LEU A 13 17.42 -79.26 -7.34
CA LEU A 13 18.71 -78.87 -6.75
C LEU A 13 19.83 -79.92 -6.87
N ASP A 14 19.68 -80.91 -7.78
CA ASP A 14 20.76 -81.86 -8.08
C ASP A 14 21.53 -81.46 -9.34
N GLY A 15 22.76 -81.97 -9.44
CA GLY A 15 23.60 -81.83 -10.62
C GLY A 15 23.11 -82.71 -11.77
N VAL A 16 22.84 -82.08 -12.92
CA VAL A 16 22.37 -82.74 -14.13
C VAL A 16 23.37 -82.50 -15.28
N PRO A 17 23.64 -83.49 -16.14
CA PRO A 17 24.44 -83.28 -17.35
C PRO A 17 23.93 -82.08 -18.17
N LEU A 18 24.84 -81.24 -18.66
CA LEU A 18 24.49 -80.05 -19.45
C LEU A 18 23.63 -80.43 -20.68
N LYS A 19 23.84 -81.61 -21.28
CA LYS A 19 23.05 -82.10 -22.41
C LYS A 19 21.54 -82.19 -22.10
N ASP A 20 21.21 -82.44 -20.83
CA ASP A 20 19.84 -82.63 -20.35
C ASP A 20 19.23 -81.35 -19.77
N MET A 21 19.99 -80.25 -19.78
CA MET A 21 19.48 -78.93 -19.40
C MET A 21 18.89 -78.19 -20.60
N ARG A 22 17.75 -77.54 -20.38
CA ARG A 22 17.11 -76.63 -21.32
C ARG A 22 16.85 -75.29 -20.64
N SER A 23 17.11 -74.21 -21.36
CA SER A 23 16.78 -72.85 -20.93
C SER A 23 15.54 -72.35 -21.65
N PHE A 24 14.79 -71.45 -21.00
CA PHE A 24 13.66 -70.75 -21.59
C PHE A 24 14.03 -69.31 -21.94
N LYS A 25 13.21 -68.64 -22.76
CA LYS A 25 13.36 -67.20 -23.09
C LYS A 25 13.49 -66.27 -21.88
N CYS A 26 13.06 -66.72 -20.70
CA CYS A 26 13.21 -65.97 -19.45
C CYS A 26 14.62 -66.06 -18.82
N GLY A 27 15.54 -66.84 -19.38
CA GLY A 27 16.91 -67.03 -18.92
C GLY A 27 17.12 -68.17 -17.91
N HIS A 28 16.04 -68.75 -17.37
CA HIS A 28 16.12 -69.83 -16.39
C HIS A 28 16.13 -71.20 -17.08
N GLY A 29 16.97 -72.10 -16.58
CA GLY A 29 17.14 -73.45 -17.11
C GLY A 29 16.79 -74.55 -16.12
N PHE A 30 16.26 -75.65 -16.64
CA PHE A 30 15.81 -76.81 -15.87
C PHE A 30 16.16 -78.09 -16.64
N CYS A 31 16.24 -79.22 -15.93
CA CYS A 31 16.49 -80.51 -16.56
C CYS A 31 15.26 -80.99 -17.34
N ASN A 32 15.47 -81.83 -18.36
CA ASN A 32 14.40 -82.37 -19.19
C ASN A 32 13.28 -83.02 -18.35
N THR A 33 13.63 -83.83 -17.36
CA THR A 33 12.68 -84.51 -16.47
C THR A 33 11.78 -83.52 -15.72
N CYS A 34 12.35 -82.48 -15.12
CA CYS A 34 11.54 -81.49 -14.41
C CYS A 34 10.73 -80.60 -15.34
N ILE A 35 11.20 -80.36 -16.57
CA ILE A 35 10.42 -79.67 -17.59
C ILE A 35 9.21 -80.51 -18.01
N GLU A 36 9.40 -81.80 -18.24
CA GLU A 36 8.31 -82.71 -18.61
C GLU A 36 7.29 -82.81 -17.50
N ASN A 37 7.73 -83.00 -16.25
CA ASN A 37 6.84 -83.02 -15.09
C ASN A 37 6.08 -81.69 -14.93
N LEU A 38 6.75 -80.55 -15.14
CA LEU A 38 6.11 -79.23 -15.09
C LEU A 38 5.01 -79.08 -16.15
N PHE A 39 5.24 -79.58 -17.37
CA PHE A 39 4.26 -79.54 -18.45
C PHE A 39 3.16 -80.61 -18.32
N GLN A 40 3.40 -81.70 -17.58
CA GLN A 40 2.40 -82.73 -17.29
C GLN A 40 1.50 -82.36 -16.10
N ALA A 41 2.01 -81.59 -15.12
CA ALA A 41 1.31 -81.31 -13.87
C ALA A 41 0.06 -80.42 -13.99
N GLY A 42 -0.23 -79.82 -15.15
CA GLY A 42 -1.44 -79.04 -15.31
C GLY A 42 -1.69 -78.49 -16.73
N PRO A 43 -2.88 -77.90 -16.96
CA PRO A 43 -3.19 -77.26 -18.23
C PRO A 43 -2.40 -75.93 -18.40
N PRO A 44 -2.08 -75.53 -19.65
CA PRO A 44 -1.51 -74.21 -19.92
C PRO A 44 -2.41 -73.07 -19.41
N PRO A 45 -1.86 -71.89 -19.06
CA PRO A 45 -0.48 -71.44 -19.33
C PRO A 45 0.52 -71.82 -18.24
N PHE A 46 1.67 -72.35 -18.66
CA PHE A 46 2.78 -72.71 -17.78
C PHE A 46 3.60 -71.48 -17.38
N LYS A 47 4.09 -71.46 -16.13
CA LYS A 47 4.92 -70.39 -15.58
C LYS A 47 6.28 -70.94 -15.17
N CYS A 48 7.35 -70.20 -15.47
CA CYS A 48 8.70 -70.50 -15.01
C CYS A 48 8.73 -70.59 -13.47
N PRO A 49 9.20 -71.69 -12.85
CA PRO A 49 9.27 -71.82 -11.39
C PRO A 49 10.08 -70.72 -10.71
N THR A 50 11.12 -70.19 -11.37
CA THR A 50 12.00 -69.18 -10.80
C THR A 50 11.44 -67.75 -10.92
N CYS A 51 11.05 -67.31 -12.12
CA CYS A 51 10.62 -65.91 -12.34
C CYS A 51 9.13 -65.71 -12.61
N ARG A 52 8.34 -66.79 -12.62
CA ARG A 52 6.89 -66.80 -12.87
C ARG A 52 6.43 -66.24 -14.23
N LYS A 53 7.35 -65.89 -15.13
CA LYS A 53 7.04 -65.52 -16.52
C LYS A 53 6.43 -66.71 -17.26
N ARG A 54 5.50 -66.44 -18.19
CA ARG A 54 4.88 -67.47 -19.02
C ARG A 54 5.94 -68.15 -19.89
N ILE A 55 5.91 -69.47 -19.92
CA ILE A 55 6.80 -70.29 -20.75
C ILE A 55 5.97 -71.26 -21.59
N GLN A 56 6.46 -71.58 -22.78
CA GLN A 56 5.86 -72.61 -23.64
C GLN A 56 6.87 -73.72 -23.88
N ARG A 57 6.40 -74.95 -24.07
CA ARG A 57 7.28 -76.11 -24.32
C ARG A 57 8.20 -75.90 -25.52
N LYS A 58 7.69 -75.21 -26.55
CA LYS A 58 8.44 -74.84 -27.76
C LYS A 58 9.52 -73.77 -27.55
N ASP A 59 9.49 -73.06 -26.42
CA ASP A 59 10.47 -72.03 -26.10
C ASP A 59 11.68 -72.58 -25.32
N ALA A 60 11.70 -73.89 -25.02
CA ALA A 60 12.82 -74.57 -24.39
C ALA A 60 13.92 -74.80 -25.43
N PHE A 61 15.12 -74.28 -25.18
CA PHE A 61 16.28 -74.49 -26.04
C PHE A 61 17.43 -75.12 -25.25
N GLN A 62 18.19 -75.98 -25.92
CA GLN A 62 19.37 -76.61 -25.35
C GLN A 62 20.50 -75.60 -25.22
N ILE A 63 21.15 -75.59 -24.05
CA ILE A 63 22.34 -74.76 -23.85
C ILE A 63 23.54 -75.53 -24.39
N PHE A 64 24.10 -75.04 -25.49
CA PHE A 64 25.39 -75.53 -25.99
C PHE A 64 26.50 -74.64 -25.44
N LEU A 65 27.11 -75.06 -24.34
CA LEU A 65 28.40 -74.51 -23.97
C LEU A 65 29.42 -75.28 -24.79
N ASN A 66 30.00 -74.62 -25.78
CA ASN A 66 31.17 -75.16 -26.44
C ASN A 66 32.28 -75.09 -25.38
N PRO A 67 32.81 -76.22 -24.88
CA PRO A 67 33.92 -76.18 -23.96
C PRO A 67 35.10 -75.65 -24.78
N HIS A 68 35.27 -74.34 -24.82
CA HIS A 68 36.50 -73.73 -25.28
C HIS A 68 37.59 -74.43 -24.49
N ARG A 69 38.45 -75.19 -25.18
CA ARG A 69 39.66 -75.76 -24.60
C ARG A 69 40.37 -74.62 -23.87
N SER A 70 40.25 -74.59 -22.55
CA SER A 70 40.99 -73.66 -21.73
C SER A 70 42.46 -73.97 -21.95
N LEU A 71 43.16 -73.05 -22.61
CA LEU A 71 44.61 -73.04 -22.66
C LEU A 71 45.09 -72.92 -21.21
N THR A 72 45.51 -74.04 -20.65
CA THR A 72 46.45 -74.20 -19.54
C THR A 72 46.43 -73.08 -18.50
N GLN A 73 45.53 -73.16 -17.51
CA GLN A 73 45.81 -72.63 -16.19
C GLN A 73 45.35 -73.60 -15.09
N PRO A 74 46.26 -74.05 -14.20
CA PRO A 74 45.91 -74.85 -13.03
C PRO A 74 45.27 -73.91 -11.99
N GLY A 75 43.95 -73.78 -12.07
CA GLY A 75 43.13 -73.09 -11.08
C GLY A 75 42.82 -74.00 -9.90
N THR A 76 43.36 -73.61 -8.75
CA THR A 76 43.13 -74.05 -7.38
C THR A 76 41.79 -74.77 -7.18
N GLN A 77 41.87 -76.05 -6.82
CA GLN A 77 40.72 -76.90 -6.49
C GLN A 77 39.97 -76.30 -5.28
N SER A 78 38.74 -75.87 -5.55
CA SER A 78 37.75 -75.58 -4.52
C SER A 78 37.34 -76.91 -3.86
N PRO A 79 37.31 -77.02 -2.52
CA PRO A 79 36.93 -78.24 -1.82
C PRO A 79 35.43 -78.47 -2.01
N ARG A 80 35.08 -79.18 -3.09
CA ARG A 80 33.74 -79.73 -3.25
C ARG A 80 33.55 -80.77 -2.15
N ARG A 81 32.49 -80.60 -1.38
CA ARG A 81 31.97 -81.61 -0.47
C ARG A 81 31.55 -82.81 -1.31
N ASP A 82 32.36 -83.85 -1.28
CA ASP A 82 31.93 -85.19 -1.66
C ASP A 82 30.83 -85.63 -0.69
N SER A 83 29.60 -85.62 -1.19
CA SER A 83 28.47 -86.29 -0.58
C SER A 83 27.87 -87.23 -1.62
N ALA A 84 28.73 -87.95 -2.34
CA ALA A 84 28.35 -89.17 -3.02
C ALA A 84 28.10 -90.22 -1.93
N VAL A 85 26.87 -90.26 -1.44
CA VAL A 85 26.37 -91.45 -0.75
C VAL A 85 26.18 -92.49 -1.84
N ASP A 86 27.27 -93.19 -2.15
CA ASP A 86 27.24 -94.38 -3.00
C ASP A 86 26.46 -95.42 -2.19
N ILE A 87 25.17 -95.57 -2.49
CA ILE A 87 24.34 -96.63 -1.93
C ILE A 87 24.73 -97.89 -2.69
N ASP A 88 25.78 -98.54 -2.21
CA ASP A 88 26.20 -99.84 -2.69
C ASP A 88 25.09 -100.86 -2.35
N PHE A 89 24.38 -101.30 -3.40
CA PHE A 89 23.33 -102.32 -3.33
C PHE A 89 23.91 -103.75 -3.44
N THR A 90 25.22 -103.93 -3.30
CA THR A 90 25.80 -105.28 -3.11
C THR A 90 25.43 -105.79 -1.71
N LEU A 91 24.20 -106.30 -1.62
CA LEU A 91 23.64 -107.03 -0.50
C LEU A 91 24.62 -108.16 -0.11
N SER A 92 25.38 -107.91 0.94
CA SER A 92 25.95 -108.99 1.75
C SER A 92 24.77 -109.72 2.37
N ASP A 93 24.58 -111.00 2.03
CA ASP A 93 23.53 -111.91 2.55
C ASP A 93 23.71 -112.25 4.04
N ASP A 94 24.23 -111.32 4.84
CA ASP A 94 24.38 -111.48 6.28
C ASP A 94 23.12 -110.92 6.96
N PRO A 95 22.24 -111.77 7.51
CA PRO A 95 20.98 -111.35 8.11
C PRO A 95 21.17 -110.35 9.25
N ASP A 96 22.31 -110.38 9.96
CA ASP A 96 22.59 -109.46 11.06
C ASP A 96 22.86 -108.01 10.57
N SER A 97 23.47 -107.85 9.39
CA SER A 97 23.71 -106.53 8.76
C SER A 97 22.40 -105.83 8.35
N THR A 98 21.41 -106.60 7.87
CA THR A 98 20.11 -106.04 7.50
C THR A 98 19.34 -105.49 8.70
N ILE A 99 19.49 -106.08 9.89
CA ILE A 99 18.85 -105.64 11.13
C ILE A 99 19.45 -104.31 11.61
N GLU A 100 20.77 -104.14 11.53
CA GLU A 100 21.44 -102.87 11.86
C GLU A 100 21.04 -101.75 10.89
N HIS A 101 20.98 -102.05 9.59
CA HIS A 101 20.56 -101.08 8.58
C HIS A 101 19.12 -100.59 8.80
N VAL A 102 18.18 -101.51 9.05
CA VAL A 102 16.78 -101.17 9.38
C VAL A 102 16.71 -100.36 10.68
N SER A 103 17.53 -100.66 11.67
CA SER A 103 17.60 -99.90 12.92
C SER A 103 18.12 -98.47 12.72
N SER A 104 19.17 -98.31 11.89
CA SER A 104 19.72 -97.01 11.48
C SER A 104 18.70 -96.19 10.70
N LEU A 105 18.00 -96.81 9.74
CA LEU A 105 16.89 -96.18 9.00
C LEU A 105 15.79 -95.70 9.93
N ARG A 106 15.32 -96.54 10.86
CA ARG A 106 14.30 -96.16 11.85
C ARG A 106 14.75 -95.00 12.73
N LYS A 107 16.02 -94.98 13.13
CA LYS A 107 16.61 -93.86 13.89
C LYS A 107 16.58 -92.57 13.07
N LYS A 108 17.06 -92.60 11.83
CA LYS A 108 17.01 -91.45 10.90
C LYS A 108 15.58 -90.98 10.66
N THR A 109 14.62 -91.89 10.48
CA THR A 109 13.20 -91.53 10.32
C THR A 109 12.67 -90.78 11.55
N ARG A 110 13.02 -91.22 12.77
CA ARG A 110 12.63 -90.52 14.00
C ARG A 110 13.29 -89.15 14.13
N GLU A 111 14.58 -89.04 13.82
CA GLU A 111 15.32 -87.77 13.81
C GLU A 111 14.70 -86.77 12.80
N ASN A 112 14.45 -87.22 11.57
CA ASN A 112 13.78 -86.43 10.54
C ASN A 112 12.37 -86.02 10.98
N THR A 113 11.62 -86.92 11.63
CA THR A 113 10.28 -86.59 12.15
C THR A 113 10.35 -85.52 13.24
N ALA A 114 11.33 -85.61 14.15
CA ALA A 114 11.55 -84.61 15.19
C ALA A 114 11.99 -83.26 14.61
N GLU A 115 12.82 -83.26 13.57
CA GLU A 115 13.23 -82.06 12.86
C GLU A 115 12.05 -81.41 12.14
N LEU A 116 11.22 -82.19 11.43
CA LEU A 116 9.99 -81.70 10.81
C LEU A 116 9.05 -81.05 11.85
N GLN A 117 8.90 -81.66 13.02
CA GLN A 117 8.12 -81.06 14.12
C GLN A 117 8.72 -79.74 14.62
N ARG A 118 10.05 -79.64 14.75
CA ARG A 118 10.73 -78.39 15.13
C ARG A 118 10.53 -77.30 14.07
N LEU A 119 10.66 -77.64 12.79
CA LEU A 119 10.43 -76.72 11.68
C LEU A 119 8.97 -76.25 11.63
N ASN A 120 8.01 -77.14 11.84
CA ASN A 120 6.59 -76.78 11.91
C ASN A 120 6.30 -75.80 13.06
N LYS A 121 6.83 -76.06 14.27
CA LYS A 121 6.70 -75.12 15.41
C LYS A 121 7.31 -73.76 15.11
N ARG A 122 8.47 -73.73 14.44
CA ARG A 122 9.11 -72.48 14.02
C ARG A 122 8.28 -71.73 12.99
N LEU A 123 7.67 -72.43 12.02
CA LEU A 123 6.78 -71.83 11.03
C LEU A 123 5.53 -71.22 11.69
N GLU A 124 4.92 -71.90 12.66
CA GLU A 124 3.78 -71.36 13.42
C GLU A 124 4.15 -70.14 14.24
N GLN A 125 5.32 -70.14 14.88
CA GLN A 125 5.82 -68.96 15.59
C GLN A 125 6.04 -67.78 14.63
N LEU A 126 6.67 -68.02 13.49
CA LEU A 126 6.87 -66.98 12.47
C LEU A 126 5.54 -66.43 11.93
N ARG A 127 4.54 -67.31 11.72
CA ARG A 127 3.19 -66.87 11.32
C ARG A 127 2.54 -65.98 12.37
N ARG A 128 2.65 -66.32 13.67
CA ARG A 128 2.15 -65.48 14.76
C ARG A 128 2.87 -64.12 14.81
N ASN A 129 4.20 -64.11 14.67
CA ASN A 129 4.98 -62.88 14.64
C ASN A 129 4.60 -61.99 13.44
N LEU A 130 4.44 -62.57 12.24
CA LEU A 130 3.98 -61.84 11.05
C LEU A 130 2.57 -61.27 11.24
N SER A 131 1.67 -62.02 11.87
CA SER A 131 0.33 -61.51 12.19
C SER A 131 0.38 -60.36 13.20
N SER A 132 1.28 -60.38 14.18
CA SER A 132 1.47 -59.27 15.13
C SER A 132 2.02 -58.04 14.42
N ALA A 133 3.09 -58.21 13.65
CA ALA A 133 3.74 -57.13 12.92
C ALA A 133 2.81 -56.47 11.89
N ASN A 134 1.95 -57.25 11.22
CA ASN A 134 0.95 -56.69 10.31
C ASN A 134 -0.09 -55.83 11.06
N LYS A 135 -0.54 -56.24 12.25
CA LYS A 135 -1.45 -55.43 13.07
C LYS A 135 -0.81 -54.11 13.48
N GLU A 136 0.44 -54.16 13.96
CA GLU A 136 1.20 -52.96 14.32
C GLU A 136 1.38 -52.03 13.12
N ARG A 137 1.65 -52.57 11.92
CA ARG A 137 1.73 -51.77 10.69
C ARG A 137 0.40 -51.12 10.36
N ASP A 138 -0.70 -51.87 10.42
CA ASP A 138 -2.03 -51.34 10.10
C ASP A 138 -2.43 -50.23 11.11
N GLU A 139 -2.08 -50.37 12.40
CA GLU A 139 -2.26 -49.32 13.41
C GLU A 139 -1.42 -48.06 13.13
N LEU A 140 -0.18 -48.21 12.66
CA LEU A 140 0.66 -47.08 12.26
C LEU A 140 0.13 -46.39 10.99
N ASP A 141 -0.42 -47.15 10.05
CA ASP A 141 -1.04 -46.59 8.84
C ASP A 141 -2.28 -45.75 9.20
N ASP A 142 -3.11 -46.21 10.16
CA ASP A 142 -4.24 -45.44 10.68
C ASP A 142 -3.80 -44.14 11.38
N GLN A 143 -2.75 -44.19 12.20
CA GLN A 143 -2.17 -43.01 12.85
C GLN A 143 -1.61 -42.02 11.82
N HIS A 144 -0.93 -42.52 10.78
CA HIS A 144 -0.40 -41.68 9.71
C HIS A 144 -1.53 -40.96 8.96
N GLN A 145 -2.65 -41.64 8.69
CA GLN A 145 -3.82 -41.04 8.05
C GLN A 145 -4.49 -39.98 8.92
N GLU A 146 -4.56 -40.17 10.25
CA GLU A 146 -5.08 -39.16 11.18
C GLU A 146 -4.19 -37.90 11.17
N LEU A 147 -2.87 -38.07 11.32
CA LEU A 147 -1.92 -36.96 11.27
C LEU A 147 -1.96 -36.21 9.94
N GLN A 148 -2.16 -36.91 8.81
CA GLN A 148 -2.32 -36.27 7.51
C GLN A 148 -3.59 -35.42 7.46
N ARG A 149 -4.71 -35.90 8.02
CA ARG A 149 -5.96 -35.12 8.10
C ARG A 149 -5.81 -33.88 8.98
N GLU A 150 -5.12 -34.00 10.11
CA GLU A 150 -4.82 -32.85 10.98
C GLU A 150 -3.91 -31.83 10.28
N TYR A 151 -2.89 -32.30 9.55
CA TYR A 151 -2.02 -31.44 8.75
C TYR A 151 -2.80 -30.66 7.69
N ASP A 152 -3.65 -31.34 6.93
CA ASP A 152 -4.47 -30.71 5.88
C ASP A 152 -5.44 -29.67 6.48
N LEU A 153 -6.03 -29.97 7.64
CA LEU A 153 -6.89 -29.04 8.37
C LEU A 153 -6.12 -27.79 8.82
N LEU A 154 -4.95 -27.96 9.43
CA LEU A 154 -4.09 -26.85 9.84
C LEU A 154 -3.61 -26.02 8.65
N GLN A 155 -3.32 -26.66 7.52
CA GLN A 155 -2.95 -25.97 6.28
C GLN A 155 -4.10 -25.11 5.75
N ALA A 156 -5.34 -25.62 5.79
CA ALA A 156 -6.52 -24.86 5.41
C ALA A 156 -6.76 -23.67 6.36
N GLN A 157 -6.63 -23.86 7.67
CA GLN A 157 -6.73 -22.77 8.66
C GLN A 157 -5.66 -21.70 8.44
N HIS A 158 -4.42 -22.10 8.16
CA HIS A 158 -3.34 -21.15 7.86
C HIS A 158 -3.61 -20.37 6.57
N ALA A 159 -4.17 -21.00 5.54
CA ALA A 159 -4.56 -20.32 4.31
C ALA A 159 -5.68 -19.29 4.54
N ASP A 160 -6.68 -19.62 5.35
CA ASP A 160 -7.76 -18.70 5.74
C ASP A 160 -7.23 -17.51 6.56
N LEU A 161 -6.40 -17.78 7.57
CA LEU A 161 -5.75 -16.73 8.38
C LEU A 161 -4.88 -15.81 7.51
N LYS A 162 -4.17 -16.37 6.53
CA LYS A 162 -3.40 -15.57 5.56
C LYS A 162 -4.31 -14.66 4.73
N SER A 163 -5.44 -15.17 4.26
CA SER A 163 -6.44 -14.38 3.50
C SER A 163 -7.00 -13.22 4.34
N THR A 164 -7.40 -13.48 5.58
CA THR A 164 -7.93 -12.46 6.49
C THR A 164 -6.87 -11.40 6.82
N CYS A 165 -5.62 -11.78 7.07
CA CYS A 165 -4.51 -10.84 7.25
C CYS A 165 -4.33 -9.92 6.03
N THR A 166 -4.34 -10.47 4.80
CA THR A 166 -4.23 -9.63 3.59
C THR A 166 -5.41 -8.68 3.43
N THR A 167 -6.61 -9.07 3.87
CA THR A 167 -7.80 -8.22 3.86
C THR A 167 -7.64 -7.04 4.83
N HIS A 168 -7.21 -7.30 6.06
CA HIS A 168 -6.95 -6.25 7.04
C HIS A 168 -5.81 -5.31 6.64
N GLU A 169 -4.75 -5.81 6.00
CA GLU A 169 -3.69 -4.95 5.44
C GLU A 169 -4.24 -4.00 4.36
N ASN A 170 -5.13 -4.50 3.50
CA ASN A 170 -5.77 -3.67 2.47
C ASN A 170 -6.69 -2.61 3.09
N GLU A 171 -7.42 -2.93 4.16
CA GLU A 171 -8.21 -1.98 4.93
C GLU A 171 -7.33 -0.92 5.60
N ARG A 172 -6.23 -1.33 6.24
CA ARG A 172 -5.26 -0.41 6.84
C ARG A 172 -4.73 0.59 5.82
N ARG A 173 -4.33 0.12 4.63
CA ARG A 173 -3.90 1.00 3.52
C ARG A 173 -5.01 1.94 3.00
N LYS A 174 -6.29 1.56 3.11
CA LYS A 174 -7.41 2.47 2.77
C LYS A 174 -7.56 3.56 3.83
N VAL A 175 -7.44 3.21 5.11
CA VAL A 175 -7.51 4.16 6.22
C VAL A 175 -6.33 5.14 6.15
N GLU A 176 -5.10 4.65 5.97
CA GLU A 176 -3.89 5.48 5.81
C GLU A 176 -4.04 6.51 4.68
N ARG A 177 -4.56 6.10 3.52
CA ARG A 177 -4.86 7.02 2.40
C ARG A 177 -5.92 8.06 2.77
N SER A 178 -6.93 7.67 3.52
CA SER A 178 -8.00 8.58 3.94
C SER A 178 -7.48 9.61 4.95
N ILE A 179 -6.62 9.19 5.88
CA ILE A 179 -5.94 10.07 6.82
C ILE A 179 -5.08 11.09 6.07
N ALA A 180 -4.27 10.66 5.11
CA ALA A 180 -3.44 11.57 4.31
C ALA A 180 -4.28 12.61 3.54
N VAL A 181 -5.45 12.22 3.01
CA VAL A 181 -6.38 13.16 2.36
C VAL A 181 -6.97 14.16 3.36
N LEU A 182 -7.34 13.71 4.56
CA LEU A 182 -7.87 14.60 5.61
C LEU A 182 -6.80 15.57 6.12
N GLN A 183 -5.57 15.10 6.31
CA GLN A 183 -4.45 15.93 6.71
C GLN A 183 -4.19 17.06 5.69
N LYS A 184 -4.15 16.73 4.39
CA LYS A 184 -4.02 17.74 3.34
C LYS A 184 -5.16 18.76 3.34
N LYS A 185 -6.40 18.33 3.64
CA LYS A 185 -7.55 19.25 3.77
C LYS A 185 -7.40 20.17 4.98
N TYR A 186 -6.87 19.65 6.08
CA TYR A 186 -6.59 20.42 7.29
C TYR A 186 -5.53 21.50 7.02
N GLU A 187 -4.41 21.15 6.39
CA GLU A 187 -3.34 22.09 6.01
C GLU A 187 -3.86 23.22 5.10
N VAL A 188 -4.72 22.90 4.13
CA VAL A 188 -5.36 23.90 3.26
C VAL A 188 -6.31 24.81 4.05
N ALA A 189 -7.08 24.24 4.99
CA ALA A 189 -8.00 25.02 5.83
C ALA A 189 -7.23 25.95 6.77
N GLU A 190 -6.14 25.47 7.39
CA GLU A 190 -5.26 26.26 8.25
C GLU A 190 -4.62 27.42 7.49
N SER A 191 -4.10 27.16 6.29
CA SER A 191 -3.54 28.21 5.42
C SER A 191 -4.60 29.26 5.05
N ALA A 192 -5.81 28.83 4.71
CA ALA A 192 -6.92 29.73 4.40
C ALA A 192 -7.36 30.56 5.60
N GLU A 193 -7.37 29.98 6.80
CA GLU A 193 -7.64 30.69 8.05
C GLU A 193 -6.58 31.76 8.32
N GLN A 194 -5.30 31.43 8.12
CA GLN A 194 -4.20 32.38 8.29
C GLN A 194 -4.33 33.57 7.32
N THR A 195 -4.59 33.31 6.03
CA THR A 195 -4.83 34.36 5.04
C THR A 195 -6.02 35.24 5.44
N TRP A 196 -7.11 34.63 5.92
CA TRP A 196 -8.27 35.38 6.39
C TRP A 196 -7.94 36.27 7.59
N ARG A 197 -7.17 35.77 8.56
CA ARG A 197 -6.71 36.56 9.72
C ARG A 197 -5.85 37.76 9.31
N GLU A 198 -4.95 37.58 8.33
CA GLU A 198 -4.13 38.68 7.79
C GLU A 198 -4.96 39.73 7.06
N ASN A 199 -5.94 39.29 6.25
CA ASN A 199 -6.89 40.18 5.59
C ASN A 199 -7.72 40.98 6.60
N CYS A 200 -8.19 40.36 7.68
CA CYS A 200 -8.90 41.06 8.75
C CYS A 200 -8.02 42.12 9.44
N LYS A 201 -6.76 41.81 9.72
CA LYS A 201 -5.80 42.78 10.29
C LYS A 201 -5.56 43.97 9.35
N THR A 202 -5.49 43.72 8.04
CA THR A 202 -5.30 44.76 7.02
C THR A 202 -6.54 45.64 6.92
N ALA A 203 -7.73 45.05 6.76
CA ALA A 203 -8.99 45.79 6.76
C ALA A 203 -9.21 46.62 8.03
N GLN A 204 -8.77 46.12 9.20
CA GLN A 204 -8.81 46.87 10.45
C GLN A 204 -7.89 48.10 10.44
N ARG A 205 -6.69 47.99 9.85
CA ARG A 205 -5.77 49.13 9.69
C ARG A 205 -6.34 50.15 8.72
N ASP A 206 -6.87 49.71 7.58
CA ASP A 206 -7.48 50.58 6.57
C ASP A 206 -8.68 51.33 7.16
N ALA A 207 -9.53 50.65 7.92
CA ALA A 207 -10.65 51.28 8.61
C ALA A 207 -10.20 52.32 9.66
N ARG A 208 -9.06 52.14 10.32
CA ARG A 208 -8.49 53.15 11.24
C ARG A 208 -7.93 54.34 10.46
N ASN A 209 -7.24 54.11 9.36
CA ASN A 209 -6.69 55.18 8.52
C ASN A 209 -7.81 56.03 7.91
N ALA A 210 -8.87 55.39 7.37
CA ALA A 210 -10.03 56.09 6.83
C ALA A 210 -10.76 56.94 7.91
N ARG A 211 -10.77 56.50 9.18
CA ARG A 211 -11.31 57.31 10.29
C ARG A 211 -10.45 58.55 10.55
N LYS A 212 -9.12 58.41 10.55
CA LYS A 212 -8.19 59.53 10.70
C LYS A 212 -8.32 60.53 9.55
N GLU A 213 -8.35 60.05 8.31
CA GLU A 213 -8.55 60.90 7.13
C GLU A 213 -9.88 61.66 7.20
N LYS A 214 -10.95 61.01 7.66
CA LYS A 214 -12.24 61.67 7.88
C LYS A 214 -12.14 62.74 8.97
N GLU A 215 -11.49 62.44 10.10
CA GLU A 215 -11.28 63.42 11.19
C GLU A 215 -10.51 64.65 10.72
N GLU A 216 -9.46 64.46 9.89
CA GLU A 216 -8.70 65.56 9.28
C GLU A 216 -9.55 66.36 8.28
N LEU A 217 -10.36 65.70 7.44
CA LEU A 217 -11.31 66.38 6.55
C LEU A 217 -12.35 67.18 7.34
N ASP A 218 -12.92 66.63 8.40
CA ASP A 218 -13.88 67.32 9.26
C ASP A 218 -13.23 68.53 9.96
N LYS A 219 -11.96 68.42 10.35
CA LYS A 219 -11.17 69.54 10.88
C LYS A 219 -10.95 70.62 9.82
N GLY A 220 -10.51 70.27 8.62
CA GLY A 220 -10.34 71.20 7.52
C GLY A 220 -11.65 71.90 7.12
N MET A 221 -12.78 71.19 7.14
CA MET A 221 -14.10 71.78 6.91
C MET A 221 -14.51 72.77 8.00
N LYS A 222 -14.17 72.52 9.27
CA LYS A 222 -14.40 73.46 10.39
C LYS A 222 -13.54 74.71 10.24
N GLU A 223 -12.25 74.56 9.95
CA GLU A 223 -11.33 75.68 9.71
C GLU A 223 -11.80 76.55 8.54
N LEU A 224 -12.27 75.92 7.45
CA LEU A 224 -12.83 76.63 6.30
C LEU A 224 -14.09 77.42 6.72
N ALA A 225 -15.00 76.81 7.47
CA ALA A 225 -16.20 77.48 7.97
C ALA A 225 -15.89 78.62 8.95
N GLU A 226 -14.81 78.52 9.73
CA GLU A 226 -14.31 79.62 10.58
C GLU A 226 -13.77 80.77 9.73
N ARG A 227 -12.92 80.49 8.73
CA ARG A 227 -12.44 81.51 7.80
C ARG A 227 -13.58 82.21 7.07
N THR A 228 -14.60 81.48 6.61
CA THR A 228 -15.78 82.08 5.96
C THR A 228 -16.49 83.04 6.92
N ARG A 229 -16.72 82.65 8.18
CA ARG A 229 -17.30 83.53 9.20
C ARG A 229 -16.46 84.78 9.45
N GLU A 230 -15.14 84.66 9.50
CA GLU A 230 -14.23 85.80 9.64
C GLU A 230 -14.28 86.76 8.44
N PHE A 231 -14.36 86.22 7.22
CA PHE A 231 -14.52 87.03 6.01
C PHE A 231 -15.85 87.78 5.99
N GLU A 232 -16.96 87.11 6.34
CA GLU A 232 -18.28 87.74 6.48
C GLU A 232 -18.25 88.85 7.53
N HIS A 233 -17.61 88.60 8.67
CA HIS A 233 -17.46 89.60 9.73
C HIS A 233 -16.62 90.80 9.29
N ARG A 234 -15.52 90.57 8.53
CA ARG A 234 -14.72 91.64 7.91
C ARG A 234 -15.52 92.44 6.88
N ALA A 235 -16.24 91.77 5.99
CA ALA A 235 -17.09 92.41 5.00
C ALA A 235 -18.18 93.28 5.65
N HIS A 236 -18.80 92.78 6.73
CA HIS A 236 -19.76 93.54 7.52
C HIS A 236 -19.14 94.78 8.16
N ARG A 237 -17.98 94.65 8.82
CA ARG A 237 -17.25 95.79 9.39
C ARG A 237 -16.89 96.84 8.33
N ASN A 238 -16.40 96.40 7.17
CA ASN A 238 -16.08 97.29 6.05
C ASN A 238 -17.32 98.00 5.50
N LYS A 239 -18.46 97.30 5.41
CA LYS A 239 -19.74 97.89 5.00
C LYS A 239 -20.17 98.98 6.00
N VAL A 240 -20.14 98.70 7.30
CA VAL A 240 -20.46 99.68 8.35
C VAL A 240 -19.53 100.89 8.27
N ALA A 241 -18.24 100.68 8.07
CA ALA A 241 -17.27 101.76 7.88
C ALA A 241 -17.57 102.59 6.62
N HIS A 242 -17.84 101.95 5.49
CA HIS A 242 -18.23 102.60 4.24
C HIS A 242 -19.50 103.43 4.42
N ASP A 243 -20.54 102.90 5.06
CA ASP A 243 -21.79 103.62 5.34
C ASP A 243 -21.55 104.84 6.23
N LYS A 244 -20.63 104.73 7.21
CA LYS A 244 -20.18 105.87 8.03
C LYS A 244 -19.45 106.94 7.19
N TYR A 245 -18.54 106.55 6.29
CA TYR A 245 -17.87 107.48 5.38
C TYR A 245 -18.84 108.14 4.41
N LYS A 246 -19.80 107.38 3.87
CA LYS A 246 -20.87 107.89 3.04
C LYS A 246 -21.70 108.94 3.78
N GLY A 247 -22.07 108.67 5.04
CA GLY A 247 -22.74 109.64 5.89
C GLY A 247 -21.93 110.93 6.10
N LYS A 248 -20.63 110.82 6.37
CA LYS A 248 -19.72 111.98 6.45
C LYS A 248 -19.65 112.76 5.14
N TYR A 249 -19.58 112.06 4.00
CA TYR A 249 -19.52 112.66 2.69
C TYR A 249 -20.80 113.44 2.36
N GLU A 250 -21.98 112.86 2.62
CA GLU A 250 -23.26 113.56 2.42
C GLU A 250 -23.37 114.78 3.36
N ALA A 251 -22.92 114.69 4.62
CA ALA A 251 -22.88 115.84 5.53
C ALA A 251 -21.95 116.97 5.02
N LEU A 252 -20.74 116.62 4.56
CA LEU A 252 -19.82 117.58 3.93
C LEU A 252 -20.37 118.17 2.64
N LYS A 253 -21.15 117.40 1.87
CA LYS A 253 -21.81 117.87 0.66
C LYS A 253 -22.95 118.83 0.98
N GLU A 254 -23.75 118.55 2.01
CA GLU A 254 -24.77 119.48 2.53
C GLU A 254 -24.14 120.77 3.08
N GLU A 255 -23.05 120.67 3.82
CA GLU A 255 -22.30 121.82 4.32
C GLU A 255 -21.72 122.65 3.18
N ASN A 256 -21.11 122.03 2.17
CA ASN A 256 -20.66 122.73 0.97
C ASN A 256 -21.82 123.40 0.23
N ALA A 257 -22.98 122.75 0.09
CA ALA A 257 -24.16 123.36 -0.50
C ALA A 257 -24.66 124.57 0.32
N ARG A 258 -24.56 124.50 1.66
CA ARG A 258 -24.87 125.62 2.56
C ARG A 258 -23.86 126.76 2.38
N LEU A 259 -22.56 126.46 2.31
CA LEU A 259 -21.50 127.45 2.07
C LEU A 259 -21.64 128.11 0.70
N GLN A 260 -22.00 127.36 -0.34
CA GLN A 260 -22.31 127.91 -1.66
C GLN A 260 -23.53 128.84 -1.62
N LYS A 261 -24.58 128.50 -0.86
CA LYS A 261 -25.70 129.42 -0.62
C LYS A 261 -25.26 130.69 0.12
N ILE A 262 -24.38 130.55 1.12
CA ILE A 262 -23.82 131.70 1.85
C ILE A 262 -23.01 132.58 0.89
N GLN A 263 -22.16 132.00 0.03
CA GLN A 263 -21.44 132.75 -1.01
C GLN A 263 -22.40 133.47 -1.96
N GLN A 264 -23.50 132.83 -2.37
CA GLN A 264 -24.55 133.46 -3.18
C GLN A 264 -25.30 134.60 -2.43
N THR A 265 -25.33 134.59 -1.09
CA THR A 265 -25.83 135.72 -0.28
C THR A 265 -24.78 136.77 0.09
N VAL A 266 -23.49 136.45 0.00
CA VAL A 266 -22.34 137.36 0.26
C VAL A 266 -21.93 138.13 -1.01
N GLU A 267 -22.56 137.87 -2.15
CA GLU A 267 -22.63 138.82 -3.28
C GLU A 267 -23.61 139.98 -3.00
N ILE A 268 -23.57 140.51 -1.77
CA ILE A 268 -23.89 141.91 -1.47
C ILE A 268 -22.54 142.54 -1.11
N PRO A 269 -21.94 143.33 -2.01
CA PRO A 269 -20.58 143.80 -1.83
C PRO A 269 -20.60 145.02 -0.91
N GLU A 270 -20.20 144.87 0.35
CA GLU A 270 -19.74 146.02 1.13
C GLU A 270 -18.88 145.60 2.34
N GLU A 271 -17.69 146.21 2.39
CA GLU A 271 -16.82 146.42 3.56
C GLU A 271 -16.00 145.20 4.05
N GLN A 272 -14.81 144.96 3.47
CA GLN A 272 -13.53 145.49 3.97
C GLN A 272 -13.38 145.49 5.50
N SER A 273 -12.75 144.44 6.05
CA SER A 273 -12.07 144.55 7.34
C SER A 273 -10.72 143.85 7.28
N LEU A 274 -9.68 144.68 7.40
CA LEU A 274 -8.28 144.35 7.67
C LEU A 274 -8.17 143.25 8.75
N LEU A 275 -7.40 142.21 8.46
CA LEU A 275 -6.76 141.39 9.48
C LEU A 275 -5.25 141.46 9.28
N VAL A 276 -4.63 142.15 10.23
CA VAL A 276 -3.20 142.32 10.46
C VAL A 276 -2.61 140.97 10.85
N VAL A 277 -1.64 140.48 10.10
CA VAL A 277 -0.82 139.33 10.50
C VAL A 277 0.48 139.86 11.13
N ASP A 278 0.58 139.62 12.43
CA ASP A 278 1.66 139.99 13.32
C ASP A 278 2.97 139.27 12.94
N ARG A 279 4.07 140.03 12.90
CA ARG A 279 5.40 139.61 12.46
C ARG A 279 6.23 138.99 13.61
N ASN A 280 5.68 138.88 14.82
CA ASN A 280 6.37 138.38 16.02
C ASN A 280 5.68 137.19 16.72
N ALA A 281 4.83 136.43 16.04
CA ALA A 281 4.36 135.16 16.56
C ALA A 281 5.46 134.08 16.42
N PRO A 282 5.86 133.39 17.50
CA PRO A 282 6.85 132.31 17.41
C PRO A 282 6.29 131.16 16.58
N ASP A 283 7.09 130.63 15.65
CA ASP A 283 6.84 129.40 14.92
C ASP A 283 6.62 128.24 15.91
N ARG A 284 5.35 128.03 16.29
CA ARG A 284 4.86 126.80 16.92
C ARG A 284 4.15 125.98 15.86
N LEU A 285 4.95 125.46 14.93
CA LEU A 285 4.63 124.28 14.12
C LEU A 285 5.21 123.02 14.81
N GLU A 286 5.01 122.92 16.13
CA GLU A 286 4.97 121.64 16.83
C GLU A 286 3.50 121.28 17.02
N ARG A 287 2.85 120.90 15.92
CA ARG A 287 1.66 120.07 16.02
C ARG A 287 2.13 118.70 15.60
N ALA A 288 2.15 117.78 16.57
CA ALA A 288 2.29 116.36 16.36
C ALA A 288 1.50 115.98 15.11
N PHE A 289 2.22 115.70 14.01
CA PHE A 289 1.77 114.67 13.12
C PHE A 289 1.81 113.43 13.98
N ASP A 290 0.64 112.97 14.44
CA ASP A 290 0.50 111.59 14.88
C ASP A 290 0.84 110.74 13.65
N GLU A 291 2.11 110.38 13.51
CA GLU A 291 2.62 109.42 12.51
C GLU A 291 2.08 108.01 12.79
N ASP A 292 1.28 107.82 13.85
CA ASP A 292 0.56 106.58 14.16
C ASP A 292 -0.39 106.10 13.05
N TRP A 293 -0.75 106.95 12.07
CA TRP A 293 -1.53 106.48 10.90
C TRP A 293 -0.68 105.79 9.82
N LEU A 294 0.66 105.93 9.85
CA LEU A 294 1.58 105.25 8.94
C LEU A 294 2.03 103.88 9.46
N ASP A 295 1.98 103.65 10.77
CA ASP A 295 2.27 102.34 11.35
C ASP A 295 1.18 101.29 11.02
N ASP A 296 -0.06 101.71 10.76
CA ASP A 296 -1.15 100.82 10.33
C ASP A 296 -1.11 100.46 8.83
N VAL A 297 -0.28 101.11 8.01
CA VAL A 297 -0.19 100.86 6.55
C VAL A 297 1.02 99.99 6.18
N CYS A 298 1.99 99.81 7.07
CA CYS A 298 3.19 99.00 6.82
C CYS A 298 3.16 97.60 7.45
N GLU A 299 2.13 97.20 8.20
CA GLU A 299 1.86 95.78 8.51
C GLU A 299 1.17 95.04 7.33
N VAL A 300 1.60 95.30 6.10
CA VAL A 300 1.56 94.25 5.08
C VAL A 300 2.67 93.28 5.46
N ARG A 301 2.37 92.36 6.38
CA ARG A 301 3.18 91.15 6.58
C ARG A 301 3.36 90.52 5.21
N GLY A 302 4.56 90.66 4.66
CA GLY A 302 5.01 89.81 3.57
C GLY A 302 4.79 88.37 4.01
N ASP A 303 4.13 87.61 3.16
CA ASP A 303 4.16 86.16 3.19
C ASP A 303 5.64 85.73 3.16
N ASN A 304 6.22 85.51 4.35
CA ASN A 304 7.45 84.74 4.49
C ASN A 304 7.10 83.31 4.09
N LEU A 305 7.37 83.01 2.82
CA LEU A 305 7.21 81.70 2.21
C LEU A 305 8.37 80.73 2.47
N ASP A 306 9.31 81.09 3.35
CA ASP A 306 10.48 80.25 3.62
C ASP A 306 10.68 80.17 5.13
N ASP A 307 10.09 79.16 5.77
CA ASP A 307 10.54 78.53 7.03
C ASP A 307 9.58 77.37 7.37
N ILE A 308 9.69 76.28 6.62
CA ILE A 308 9.35 74.95 7.15
C ILE A 308 10.68 74.21 7.28
N ASP A 309 11.33 74.46 8.41
CA ASP A 309 12.26 73.52 9.01
C ASP A 309 11.51 72.20 9.21
N SER A 310 11.93 71.21 8.44
CA SER A 310 11.48 69.83 8.55
C SER A 310 12.08 69.21 9.82
N ASP A 311 11.42 69.42 10.95
CA ASP A 311 11.57 68.57 12.13
C ASP A 311 10.96 67.19 11.85
N TYR A 312 11.74 66.32 11.21
CA TYR A 312 11.60 64.86 11.34
C TYR A 312 12.77 64.32 12.14
N GLY A 313 12.79 64.72 13.41
CA GLY A 313 13.47 63.97 14.46
C GLY A 313 12.58 62.83 14.95
N ASN A 314 13.15 61.63 14.96
CA ASN A 314 12.76 60.46 15.76
C ASN A 314 11.84 59.42 15.08
N GLU A 315 12.43 58.32 14.61
CA GLU A 315 12.31 57.02 15.31
C GLU A 315 13.28 55.98 14.73
N SER A 316 14.23 55.58 15.58
CA SER A 316 14.66 54.18 15.78
C SER A 316 14.99 53.32 14.54
N SER A 317 16.17 53.53 13.96
CA SER A 317 16.87 52.48 13.21
C SER A 317 17.60 51.56 14.18
N LYS A 318 16.92 50.50 14.62
CA LYS A 318 17.56 49.38 15.30
C LYS A 318 18.23 48.52 14.22
N GLU A 319 19.56 48.57 14.20
CA GLU A 319 20.42 47.65 13.46
C GLU A 319 20.04 46.21 13.84
N ASN A 320 19.46 45.49 12.88
CA ASN A 320 19.58 44.04 12.83
C ASN A 320 20.40 43.76 11.57
N GLU A 321 21.69 43.51 11.79
CA GLU A 321 22.51 42.75 10.86
C GLU A 321 21.91 41.34 10.78
N ASP A 322 21.31 40.98 9.65
CA ASP A 322 21.45 39.63 9.09
C ASP A 322 20.75 39.54 7.72
N GLU A 323 21.34 38.70 6.86
CA GLU A 323 21.06 38.47 5.43
C GLU A 323 21.73 39.50 4.49
N GLY A 324 22.61 39.15 3.57
CA GLY A 324 23.01 37.86 3.00
C GLY A 324 23.69 38.15 1.66
N PRO A 325 24.57 37.28 1.13
CA PRO A 325 25.24 37.55 -0.13
C PRO A 325 24.37 37.16 -1.34
N SER A 326 24.21 38.15 -2.22
CA SER A 326 24.30 38.08 -3.68
C SER A 326 23.70 36.88 -4.44
N ARG A 327 22.70 37.20 -5.26
CA ARG A 327 22.34 36.45 -6.47
C ARG A 327 23.51 36.41 -7.46
N GLY A 328 23.79 35.22 -8.00
CA GLY A 328 24.61 35.06 -9.19
C GLY A 328 24.67 33.64 -9.74
N VAL A 329 23.80 33.35 -10.71
CA VAL A 329 24.03 32.47 -11.88
C VAL A 329 24.10 30.93 -11.67
N THR A 330 23.01 30.28 -12.11
CA THR A 330 22.92 29.05 -12.93
C THR A 330 24.12 28.11 -13.05
N TRP A 331 23.99 26.84 -12.63
CA TRP A 331 24.35 25.63 -13.39
C TRP A 331 23.67 24.36 -12.81
N LEU A 332 23.33 23.43 -13.71
CA LEU A 332 22.69 22.14 -13.49
C LEU A 332 23.60 21.10 -12.81
N ARG A 333 23.07 20.32 -11.84
CA ARG A 333 23.00 18.83 -11.89
C ARG A 333 22.49 18.26 -10.57
N GLY A 334 21.49 17.40 -10.67
CA GLY A 334 21.00 16.60 -9.55
C GLY A 334 22.08 15.64 -9.01
N ARG A 335 22.36 15.78 -7.72
CA ARG A 335 22.72 14.66 -6.85
C ARG A 335 21.88 14.82 -5.59
N ARG A 336 21.14 13.76 -5.25
CA ARG A 336 20.43 13.66 -3.98
C ARG A 336 21.47 13.78 -2.87
N ALA A 337 21.35 14.81 -2.04
CA ALA A 337 22.03 14.86 -0.77
C ALA A 337 21.48 13.72 0.09
N THR A 338 22.31 12.73 0.38
CA THR A 338 22.10 11.84 1.51
C THR A 338 22.41 12.67 2.74
N GLU A 339 21.38 12.95 3.55
CA GLU A 339 21.54 13.48 4.89
C GLU A 339 22.62 12.69 5.63
N SER A 340 23.65 13.39 6.11
CA SER A 340 24.63 12.82 7.02
C SER A 340 23.92 12.58 8.35
N MET A 341 23.39 11.37 8.54
CA MET A 341 23.02 10.93 9.87
C MET A 341 24.28 10.89 10.73
N ASP A 342 24.17 11.50 11.90
CA ASP A 342 25.17 11.48 12.96
C ASP A 342 25.46 10.01 13.34
N ASP A 343 26.74 9.61 13.36
CA ASP A 343 27.16 8.21 13.58
C ASP A 343 26.73 7.67 14.96
N ARG A 344 26.24 8.54 15.85
CA ARG A 344 25.67 8.19 17.16
C ARG A 344 24.29 7.56 17.09
N GLU A 345 23.55 7.72 15.99
CA GLU A 345 22.22 7.11 15.81
C GLU A 345 22.26 5.82 15.00
N ARG A 346 23.45 5.37 14.58
CA ARG A 346 23.60 4.09 13.88
C ARG A 346 23.43 2.93 14.89
N PRO A 347 22.46 2.02 14.70
CA PRO A 347 22.31 0.86 15.56
C PRO A 347 23.60 0.05 15.56
N LEU A 348 24.06 -0.36 16.75
CA LEU A 348 25.22 -1.22 16.89
C LEU A 348 24.96 -2.54 16.14
N PRO A 349 26.00 -3.23 15.64
CA PRO A 349 25.85 -4.49 14.90
C PRO A 349 25.02 -5.56 15.63
N GLU A 350 24.92 -5.46 16.96
CA GLU A 350 24.18 -6.36 17.86
C GLU A 350 22.65 -6.13 17.84
N ASP A 351 22.17 -4.95 17.41
CA ASP A 351 20.73 -4.62 17.38
C ASP A 351 20.03 -5.00 16.07
N ARG A 352 20.74 -5.64 15.13
CA ARG A 352 20.12 -6.12 13.89
C ARG A 352 19.34 -7.39 14.18
N PRO A 353 18.03 -7.45 13.85
CA PRO A 353 17.25 -8.67 14.03
C PRO A 353 17.90 -9.80 13.24
N TYR A 354 18.23 -10.89 13.95
CA TYR A 354 18.88 -12.08 13.43
C TYR A 354 18.08 -12.59 12.23
N ARG A 355 18.67 -12.51 11.03
CA ARG A 355 18.07 -13.08 9.82
C ARG A 355 18.23 -14.60 9.93
N PRO A 356 17.15 -15.39 10.07
CA PRO A 356 17.30 -16.84 10.15
C PRO A 356 17.94 -17.35 8.86
N TYR A 357 19.03 -18.11 9.01
CA TYR A 357 19.72 -18.81 7.94
C TYR A 357 18.70 -19.66 7.18
N SER A 358 18.39 -19.27 5.93
CA SER A 358 17.66 -20.14 5.03
C SER A 358 18.59 -21.28 4.63
N VAL A 359 18.44 -22.43 5.29
CA VAL A 359 19.03 -23.70 4.89
C VAL A 359 18.52 -24.02 3.49
N GLN A 360 19.36 -23.79 2.48
CA GLN A 360 19.11 -24.29 1.13
C GLN A 360 19.29 -25.81 1.16
N SER A 361 18.19 -26.53 1.40
CA SER A 361 18.09 -27.96 1.17
C SER A 361 18.23 -28.22 -0.33
N ARG A 362 19.46 -28.55 -0.76
CA ARG A 362 19.73 -29.14 -2.07
C ARG A 362 19.01 -30.49 -2.15
N SER A 363 17.94 -30.54 -2.94
CA SER A 363 17.37 -31.80 -3.41
C SER A 363 18.15 -32.28 -4.65
N PRO A 364 18.52 -33.57 -4.75
CA PRO A 364 19.15 -34.11 -5.95
C PRO A 364 18.10 -34.29 -7.04
N ILE A 365 18.24 -33.51 -8.12
CA ILE A 365 17.45 -33.65 -9.35
C ILE A 365 17.98 -34.86 -10.12
N ASN A 366 17.15 -35.89 -10.26
CA ASN A 366 17.35 -37.01 -11.18
C ASN A 366 17.28 -36.51 -12.63
N TYR A 367 18.35 -36.76 -13.38
CA TYR A 367 18.40 -36.58 -14.82
C TYR A 367 17.65 -37.73 -15.51
N THR A 368 16.54 -37.42 -16.16
CA THR A 368 16.09 -38.17 -17.35
C THR A 368 15.91 -37.17 -18.47
N GLY A 369 16.81 -37.24 -19.44
CA GLY A 369 16.85 -36.32 -20.57
C GLY A 369 15.63 -36.48 -21.47
N GLN A 370 15.24 -35.37 -22.11
CA GLN A 370 14.69 -35.38 -23.46
C GLN A 370 14.80 -33.99 -24.09
N LYS A 371 15.42 -33.98 -25.28
CA LYS A 371 15.11 -33.18 -26.47
C LYS A 371 15.41 -31.67 -26.44
N ALA A 372 16.51 -31.37 -27.13
CA ALA A 372 16.86 -30.07 -27.68
C ALA A 372 15.74 -29.53 -28.60
N ALA A 373 15.27 -28.33 -28.29
CA ALA A 373 14.55 -27.48 -29.23
C ALA A 373 15.24 -26.11 -29.30
N LYS A 374 15.62 -25.75 -30.52
CA LYS A 374 16.25 -24.50 -30.94
C LYS A 374 15.29 -23.33 -30.71
N THR A 375 15.75 -22.24 -30.10
CA THR A 375 15.19 -20.89 -30.34
C THR A 375 16.23 -19.79 -30.20
N ASN A 376 16.61 -19.24 -31.35
CA ASN A 376 16.77 -17.82 -31.68
C ASN A 376 17.51 -16.88 -30.71
N LYS A 377 18.78 -16.63 -31.09
CA LYS A 377 19.49 -15.36 -30.92
C LYS A 377 18.63 -14.18 -31.40
N ARG A 378 18.40 -13.19 -30.55
CA ARG A 378 18.14 -11.80 -30.97
C ARG A 378 19.20 -10.89 -30.35
N LYS A 379 19.94 -10.22 -31.24
CA LYS A 379 20.83 -9.09 -30.97
C LYS A 379 19.99 -7.91 -30.47
N ASN A 380 20.47 -7.20 -29.46
CA ASN A 380 20.07 -5.82 -29.18
C ASN A 380 21.32 -4.94 -29.36
N GLU A 381 21.42 -4.35 -30.55
CA GLU A 381 21.96 -3.01 -30.83
C GLU A 381 20.71 -2.12 -30.96
N GLY A 382 20.64 -0.85 -30.59
CA GLY A 382 21.61 0.13 -30.13
C GLY A 382 20.86 1.45 -29.93
N ASP A 383 21.56 2.39 -29.32
CA ASP A 383 21.18 3.79 -29.14
C ASP A 383 20.84 4.53 -30.44
N ALA A 384 19.85 5.44 -30.38
CA ALA A 384 19.78 6.72 -31.10
C ALA A 384 18.41 7.39 -30.80
N ILE A 385 18.33 8.51 -30.06
CA ILE A 385 18.53 9.90 -30.48
C ILE A 385 17.25 10.59 -31.03
N MET A 386 16.91 11.70 -30.35
CA MET A 386 16.25 12.94 -30.80
C MET A 386 14.72 13.04 -30.81
N GLY A 387 14.26 14.12 -30.18
CA GLY A 387 12.86 14.47 -30.00
C GLY A 387 12.21 15.10 -31.23
N ALA A 388 10.88 15.15 -31.17
CA ALA A 388 10.08 16.19 -31.79
C ALA A 388 8.70 16.21 -31.11
N ARG A 389 8.34 17.37 -30.55
CA ARG A 389 6.95 17.82 -30.38
C ARG A 389 6.45 18.22 -31.79
N PRO A 390 5.13 18.15 -32.14
CA PRO A 390 4.19 19.12 -31.57
C PRO A 390 2.68 18.74 -31.49
N SER A 391 1.98 19.58 -30.72
CA SER A 391 0.60 20.11 -30.91
C SER A 391 -0.63 19.20 -31.03
N LYS A 392 -1.46 19.29 -29.97
CA LYS A 392 -2.89 19.69 -29.93
C LYS A 392 -3.74 19.44 -31.19
N VAL A 393 -4.73 18.55 -31.07
CA VAL A 393 -6.08 18.78 -31.61
C VAL A 393 -7.13 18.25 -30.62
N VAL A 394 -7.97 19.17 -30.17
CA VAL A 394 -9.19 18.95 -29.40
C VAL A 394 -10.26 18.42 -30.34
N LYS A 395 -10.92 17.30 -30.01
CA LYS A 395 -12.17 16.88 -30.67
C LYS A 395 -13.27 16.72 -29.62
N VAL A 396 -14.08 17.77 -29.51
CA VAL A 396 -15.38 17.78 -28.85
C VAL A 396 -16.33 16.97 -29.71
N SER A 397 -16.98 15.95 -29.14
CA SER A 397 -18.17 15.32 -29.74
C SER A 397 -19.32 15.46 -28.75
N LEU A 398 -20.26 16.32 -29.12
CA LEU A 398 -21.55 16.49 -28.49
C LEU A 398 -22.42 15.24 -28.75
N GLN A 399 -23.21 14.87 -27.75
CA GLN A 399 -24.34 13.94 -27.89
C GLN A 399 -25.41 14.51 -28.85
N PRO A 400 -26.35 13.67 -29.30
CA PRO A 400 -27.67 13.81 -28.70
C PRO A 400 -28.42 12.50 -28.36
N THR A 401 -29.41 12.72 -27.52
CA THR A 401 -30.37 11.89 -26.79
C THR A 401 -31.41 11.12 -27.62
N ARG A 402 -31.69 9.86 -27.19
CA ARG A 402 -33.00 9.17 -26.95
C ARG A 402 -34.07 9.08 -28.09
N PRO A 403 -35.21 8.37 -27.91
CA PRO A 403 -35.47 7.02 -27.36
C PRO A 403 -36.47 6.22 -28.24
N THR A 404 -36.57 4.88 -28.12
CA THR A 404 -37.79 4.15 -28.54
C THR A 404 -38.14 2.96 -27.64
N LYS A 405 -39.41 2.93 -27.25
CA LYS A 405 -40.14 1.84 -26.59
C LYS A 405 -40.60 0.79 -27.62
N GLY A 406 -40.76 -0.46 -27.19
CA GLY A 406 -41.61 -1.47 -27.83
C GLY A 406 -41.26 -2.88 -27.33
N LYS A 407 -41.94 -3.43 -26.32
CA LYS A 407 -43.12 -4.34 -26.43
C LYS A 407 -42.87 -5.58 -27.30
N GLY A 408 -42.95 -6.76 -26.67
CA GLY A 408 -43.13 -8.05 -27.35
C GLY A 408 -43.12 -9.24 -26.38
N ARG A 409 -44.31 -9.80 -26.10
CA ARG A 409 -44.58 -11.04 -25.34
C ARG A 409 -44.29 -12.29 -26.20
N ALA A 410 -44.05 -13.43 -25.54
CA ALA A 410 -44.57 -14.80 -25.78
C ALA A 410 -43.52 -15.84 -25.31
N THR A 411 -43.70 -16.59 -24.21
CA THR A 411 -44.44 -17.87 -24.03
C THR A 411 -43.95 -19.04 -24.87
N GLU A 412 -43.40 -20.07 -24.19
CA GLU A 412 -43.56 -21.54 -24.36
C GLU A 412 -42.39 -22.22 -23.59
N GLU A 413 -42.62 -22.85 -22.43
CA GLU A 413 -43.13 -24.21 -22.17
C GLU A 413 -42.25 -25.39 -22.68
N ARG A 414 -41.69 -26.11 -21.70
CA ARG A 414 -41.37 -27.56 -21.60
C ARG A 414 -40.09 -27.70 -20.75
N GLY A 415 -40.08 -28.28 -19.55
CA GLY A 415 -40.80 -29.46 -19.11
C GLY A 415 -39.87 -30.66 -19.25
N ASP A 416 -39.10 -30.97 -18.20
CA ASP A 416 -38.71 -32.36 -17.92
C ASP A 416 -38.25 -32.53 -16.47
N ALA A 417 -39.05 -33.29 -15.73
CA ALA A 417 -38.80 -33.77 -14.39
C ALA A 417 -38.25 -35.21 -14.49
N ARG A 418 -37.08 -35.47 -13.89
CA ARG A 418 -36.66 -36.83 -13.51
C ARG A 418 -35.92 -36.82 -12.17
N LEU A 419 -36.70 -37.14 -11.14
CA LEU A 419 -36.48 -38.16 -10.10
C LEU A 419 -35.04 -38.42 -9.61
N LEU A 420 -34.89 -38.16 -8.31
CA LEU A 420 -33.87 -38.66 -7.37
C LEU A 420 -33.85 -40.20 -7.28
N PRO A 421 -32.83 -40.76 -6.61
CA PRO A 421 -33.12 -41.22 -5.24
C PRO A 421 -32.06 -40.86 -4.18
N SER A 422 -32.55 -40.81 -2.95
CA SER A 422 -31.95 -40.43 -1.65
C SER A 422 -30.66 -41.13 -1.23
N PRO A 423 -29.93 -40.55 -0.25
CA PRO A 423 -29.09 -41.30 0.67
C PRO A 423 -29.83 -41.66 1.98
N MET A 424 -29.44 -42.80 2.55
CA MET A 424 -29.97 -43.42 3.77
C MET A 424 -29.71 -42.60 5.04
N GLN A 425 -30.72 -42.57 5.92
CA GLN A 425 -30.60 -42.23 7.33
C GLN A 425 -30.63 -43.51 8.17
N MET A 426 -29.89 -43.51 9.28
CA MET A 426 -30.09 -44.38 10.44
C MET A 426 -30.05 -43.52 11.73
N PRO A 427 -30.65 -43.97 12.85
CA PRO A 427 -31.26 -43.10 13.86
C PRO A 427 -30.68 -43.20 15.29
N GLY A 428 -31.07 -42.22 16.13
CA GLY A 428 -31.08 -42.26 17.62
C GLY A 428 -29.77 -41.82 18.28
N SER A 429 -29.70 -40.90 19.25
CA SER A 429 -30.56 -40.70 20.44
C SER A 429 -30.29 -39.33 21.14
N PRO A 430 -31.08 -38.93 22.16
CA PRO A 430 -31.42 -37.53 22.46
C PRO A 430 -30.85 -36.97 23.79
N LEU A 431 -30.94 -35.63 23.98
CA LEU A 431 -30.97 -34.80 25.22
C LEU A 431 -30.25 -33.46 24.92
N ARG A 432 -30.75 -32.22 25.07
CA ARG A 432 -31.74 -31.60 25.97
C ARG A 432 -32.39 -30.34 25.32
N LYS A 433 -33.67 -30.14 25.65
CA LYS A 433 -34.47 -28.87 25.67
C LYS A 433 -33.88 -27.90 26.72
N ALA A 434 -34.01 -26.56 26.76
CA ALA A 434 -34.62 -25.43 26.03
C ALA A 434 -34.19 -24.14 26.83
N PRO A 435 -34.75 -22.91 26.68
CA PRO A 435 -35.50 -22.27 25.60
C PRO A 435 -34.94 -20.89 25.16
N ALA A 436 -35.53 -20.38 24.07
CA ALA A 436 -35.31 -19.07 23.47
C ALA A 436 -35.94 -17.88 24.24
N SER A 437 -35.51 -16.66 23.90
CA SER A 437 -36.29 -15.46 23.51
C SER A 437 -35.33 -14.23 23.59
N LYS A 438 -35.34 -13.13 22.81
CA LYS A 438 -36.28 -12.47 21.90
C LYS A 438 -35.48 -11.63 20.89
N SER A 439 -36.04 -11.47 19.70
CA SER A 439 -35.77 -10.40 18.73
C SER A 439 -36.11 -9.01 19.28
N LYS A 440 -35.33 -7.98 18.92
CA LYS A 440 -35.82 -6.60 18.70
C LYS A 440 -34.81 -5.78 17.89
N THR A 441 -35.33 -5.18 16.84
CA THR A 441 -34.71 -4.25 15.88
C THR A 441 -34.54 -2.84 16.44
N ASP A 442 -33.49 -2.16 15.93
CA ASP A 442 -33.32 -0.73 15.60
C ASP A 442 -33.47 0.39 16.65
N PHE A 443 -32.34 1.09 16.93
CA PHE A 443 -32.01 2.50 16.58
C PHE A 443 -30.81 3.00 17.43
N PRO A 444 -29.80 3.70 16.86
CA PRO A 444 -28.62 4.11 17.61
C PRO A 444 -28.81 5.50 18.24
N ILE A 445 -29.20 5.55 19.50
CA ILE A 445 -29.08 6.76 20.33
C ILE A 445 -27.93 6.52 21.31
N LYS A 446 -26.86 7.34 21.21
CA LYS A 446 -25.72 7.26 22.11
C LYS A 446 -26.07 7.92 23.45
N LEU A 447 -26.04 7.14 24.52
CA LEU A 447 -26.13 7.61 25.91
C LEU A 447 -24.73 7.65 26.54
N ASP A 448 -24.49 8.58 27.46
CA ASP A 448 -23.25 8.65 28.25
C ASP A 448 -23.21 7.58 29.37
N PRO A 449 -22.08 7.40 30.10
CA PRO A 449 -21.96 6.41 31.18
C PRO A 449 -22.94 6.61 32.35
N MET A 450 -23.61 7.76 32.43
CA MET A 450 -24.65 8.06 33.42
C MET A 450 -26.08 7.91 32.86
N GLY A 451 -26.23 7.42 31.63
CA GLY A 451 -27.52 7.18 30.99
C GLY A 451 -28.18 8.42 30.37
N ARG A 452 -27.44 9.50 30.14
CA ARG A 452 -27.98 10.75 29.54
C ARG A 452 -27.77 10.79 28.03
N LEU A 453 -28.72 11.37 27.33
CA LEU A 453 -28.75 11.44 25.87
C LEU A 453 -27.81 12.54 25.37
N VAL A 454 -26.75 12.16 24.66
CA VAL A 454 -25.73 13.11 24.17
C VAL A 454 -26.14 13.58 22.77
N GLY A 455 -26.81 14.73 22.70
CA GLY A 455 -27.10 15.43 21.44
C GLY A 455 -28.15 16.52 21.58
N THR A 456 -27.81 17.74 21.19
CA THR A 456 -28.73 18.88 21.04
C THR A 456 -29.41 18.81 19.67
N ALA A 457 -30.72 18.57 19.65
CA ALA A 457 -31.54 18.69 18.45
C ALA A 457 -31.84 20.18 18.19
N VAL A 458 -31.24 20.76 17.15
CA VAL A 458 -31.61 22.11 16.67
C VAL A 458 -32.81 21.97 15.74
N LEU A 459 -33.94 22.53 16.18
CA LEU A 459 -35.17 22.69 15.43
C LEU A 459 -35.01 23.71 14.29
N GLY A 460 -35.65 23.43 13.16
CA GLY A 460 -35.39 24.05 11.86
C GLY A 460 -35.74 25.53 11.69
N SER A 461 -35.07 26.14 10.69
CA SER A 461 -35.39 27.46 10.15
C SER A 461 -36.02 27.35 8.77
N ARG A 462 -36.99 28.24 8.54
CA ARG A 462 -38.06 28.24 7.53
C ARG A 462 -37.58 28.28 6.07
N ARG A 463 -38.27 27.51 5.22
CA ARG A 463 -38.32 27.71 3.76
C ARG A 463 -39.12 28.98 3.42
N LYS A 464 -38.62 29.71 2.42
CA LYS A 464 -39.26 30.87 1.79
C LYS A 464 -40.48 30.42 0.96
N PHE A 465 -41.55 31.20 1.01
CA PHE A 465 -42.65 31.14 0.04
C PHE A 465 -42.26 31.96 -1.20
N ASP A 466 -42.28 31.32 -2.37
CA ASP A 466 -42.34 32.01 -3.66
C ASP A 466 -43.77 32.51 -3.89
N LYS A 467 -43.90 33.81 -4.20
CA LYS A 467 -45.12 34.40 -4.76
C LYS A 467 -44.92 34.51 -6.27
N ASN A 468 -45.59 33.65 -7.03
CA ASN A 468 -46.09 33.89 -8.40
C ASN A 468 -46.88 32.65 -8.84
N SER A 469 -48.16 32.61 -8.48
CA SER A 469 -49.24 31.84 -9.12
C SER A 469 -50.57 32.39 -8.64
#